data_AF-A0A2T3MWW9-F1
#
_entry.id   AF-A0A2T3MWW9-F1
#
_cell.length_a   1.000
_cell.length_b   1.000
_cell.length_c   1.000
_cell.angle_alpha   90.00
_cell.angle_beta   90.00
_cell.angle_gamma   90.00
#
_symmetry.space_group_name_H-M   'P 1'
#
loop_
_entity.id
_entity.type
_entity.pdbx_description
1 polymer ?
#
loop_
_entity_poly.entity_id
_entity_poly.type
_entity_poly.pdbx_seq_one_letter_code
_entity_poly.pdbx_strand_id
1 'polypeptide(L)'
;MLLWITDTPELFTETENLVIRSPDQLSATSPQGPTFVVIDIRLPQQALINWAVQRKQTTLWWLPAVDIPDPHCGVMAADCSAAEFIPLLSHIYHREGVITLAPGELESALCNNRYARVFLAPTESGDLIDSQEWSLGYAIHRGLDGSLDDFQLVTDLVRSRFKINTLYCLCEPGNGVNLVLTFSN
;
A
#
# COMPACT_ATOMS: atom_id res chain seq x y z
N MET A 1 11.62 -8.60 -3.90
CA MET A 1 11.73 -8.57 -2.43
C MET A 1 11.28 -7.22 -1.90
N LEU A 2 10.24 -7.23 -1.07
CA LEU A 2 9.73 -6.09 -0.30
C LEU A 2 10.33 -6.16 1.11
N LEU A 3 10.79 -5.03 1.65
CA LEU A 3 11.24 -4.91 3.04
C LEU A 3 10.18 -4.17 3.86
N TRP A 4 9.72 -4.81 4.94
CA TRP A 4 8.84 -4.22 5.93
C TRP A 4 9.62 -3.92 7.21
N ILE A 5 9.64 -2.65 7.61
CA ILE A 5 10.26 -2.19 8.85
C ILE A 5 9.16 -1.96 9.88
N THR A 6 9.22 -2.66 11.02
CA THR A 6 8.23 -2.56 12.11
C THR A 6 8.89 -2.77 13.48
N ASP A 7 8.27 -2.28 14.55
CA ASP A 7 8.78 -2.44 15.92
C ASP A 7 8.59 -3.87 16.46
N THR A 8 7.71 -4.65 15.84
CA THR A 8 7.36 -6.01 16.29
C THR A 8 7.54 -7.06 15.18
N PRO A 9 8.74 -7.21 14.60
CA PRO A 9 8.97 -8.14 13.49
C PRO A 9 8.65 -9.60 13.86
N GLU A 10 8.81 -9.97 15.14
CA GLU A 10 8.54 -11.30 15.67
C GLU A 10 7.06 -11.71 15.65
N LEU A 11 6.13 -10.77 15.47
CA LEU A 11 4.70 -11.06 15.35
C LEU A 11 4.30 -11.50 13.94
N PHE A 12 5.23 -11.46 12.99
CA PHE A 12 4.95 -11.66 11.57
C PHE A 12 5.85 -12.74 10.98
N THR A 13 5.35 -13.38 9.93
CA THR A 13 6.06 -14.46 9.23
C THR A 13 6.68 -13.90 7.96
N GLU A 14 7.99 -14.06 7.81
CA GLU A 14 8.67 -13.75 6.55
C GLU A 14 8.28 -14.73 5.45
N THR A 15 8.33 -14.25 4.20
CA THR A 15 8.19 -15.08 3.01
C THR A 15 9.41 -14.88 2.11
N GLU A 16 9.52 -15.65 1.02
CA GLU A 16 10.56 -15.42 0.00
C GLU A 16 10.54 -13.97 -0.53
N ASN A 17 9.35 -13.37 -0.56
CA ASN A 17 9.09 -12.08 -1.18
C ASN A 17 8.94 -10.93 -0.17
N LEU A 18 8.71 -11.23 1.11
CA LEU A 18 8.53 -10.26 2.19
C LEU A 18 9.54 -10.51 3.32
N VAL A 19 10.47 -9.57 3.47
CA VAL A 19 11.47 -9.55 4.55
C VAL A 19 11.04 -8.54 5.61
N ILE A 20 11.14 -8.90 6.87
CA ILE A 20 10.63 -8.11 8.00
C ILE A 20 11.78 -7.80 8.96
N ARG A 21 12.00 -6.52 9.26
CA ARG A 21 13.12 -6.07 10.10
C ARG A 21 12.67 -5.03 11.11
N SER A 22 13.38 -4.95 12.24
CA SER A 22 13.27 -3.83 13.16
C SER A 22 14.12 -2.64 12.70
N PRO A 23 13.84 -1.41 13.18
CA PRO A 23 14.68 -0.25 12.90
C PRO A 23 16.17 -0.45 13.24
N ASP A 24 16.47 -1.16 14.34
CA ASP A 24 17.86 -1.40 14.78
C ASP A 24 18.67 -2.26 13.80
N GLN A 25 17.98 -3.10 13.03
CA GLN A 25 18.59 -3.97 12.01
C GLN A 25 18.93 -3.21 10.71
N LEU A 26 18.58 -1.93 10.58
CA LEU A 26 18.89 -1.12 9.40
C LEU A 26 20.36 -0.75 9.28
N SER A 27 21.10 -0.73 10.39
CA SER A 27 22.54 -0.49 10.38
C SER A 27 23.31 -1.47 9.49
N ALA A 28 22.80 -2.70 9.35
CA ALA A 28 23.36 -3.74 8.48
C ALA A 28 22.74 -3.76 7.07
N THR A 29 21.73 -2.91 6.80
CA THR A 29 20.98 -2.89 5.55
C THR A 29 21.33 -1.65 4.74
N SER A 30 21.94 -1.83 3.57
CA SER A 30 22.19 -0.71 2.64
C SER A 30 20.86 -0.04 2.24
N PRO A 31 20.75 1.31 2.29
CA PRO A 31 19.57 2.03 1.82
C PRO A 31 19.16 1.69 0.38
N GLN A 32 20.09 1.26 -0.48
CA GLN A 32 19.79 0.92 -1.87
C GLN A 32 19.54 -0.57 -2.12
N GLY A 33 19.67 -1.42 -1.09
CA GLY A 33 19.52 -2.87 -1.26
C GLY A 33 18.08 -3.26 -1.59
N PRO A 34 17.08 -2.87 -0.77
CA PRO A 34 15.69 -3.21 -1.01
C PRO A 34 15.02 -2.27 -2.02
N THR A 35 14.40 -2.84 -3.04
CA THR A 35 13.68 -2.10 -4.09
C THR A 35 12.45 -1.38 -3.56
N PHE A 36 11.62 -2.09 -2.78
CA PHE A 36 10.40 -1.56 -2.20
C PHE A 36 10.48 -1.68 -0.68
N VAL A 37 10.20 -0.58 0.03
CA VAL A 37 10.27 -0.53 1.50
C VAL A 37 8.99 0.06 2.05
N VAL A 38 8.41 -0.62 3.03
CA VAL A 38 7.32 -0.13 3.85
C VAL A 38 7.84 0.13 5.27
N ILE A 39 7.62 1.32 5.79
CA ILE A 39 7.97 1.72 7.15
C ILE A 39 6.68 1.80 7.98
N ASP A 40 6.46 0.80 8.83
CA ASP A 40 5.33 0.72 9.77
C ASP A 40 5.81 1.08 11.17
N ILE A 41 6.27 2.32 11.30
CA ILE A 41 6.75 2.91 12.56
C ILE A 41 6.09 4.27 12.71
N ARG A 42 5.18 4.38 13.67
CA ARG A 42 4.39 5.61 13.87
C ARG A 42 5.26 6.80 14.29
N LEU A 43 6.24 6.57 15.16
CA LEU A 43 7.18 7.59 15.67
C LEU A 43 8.62 7.15 15.36
N PRO A 44 9.08 7.32 14.10
CA PRO A 44 10.38 6.84 13.67
C PRO A 44 11.51 7.57 14.38
N GLN A 45 12.53 6.82 14.79
CA GLN A 45 13.76 7.41 15.33
C GLN A 45 14.56 8.10 14.23
N GLN A 46 15.40 9.07 14.61
CA GLN A 46 16.22 9.84 13.66
C GLN A 46 17.12 8.97 12.78
N ALA A 47 17.60 7.83 13.29
CA ALA A 47 18.41 6.90 12.51
C ALA A 47 17.65 6.33 11.30
N LEU A 48 16.38 5.94 11.49
CA LEU A 48 15.51 5.46 10.42
C LEU A 48 15.19 6.56 9.41
N ILE A 49 14.91 7.78 9.88
CA ILE A 49 14.69 8.95 9.01
C ILE A 49 15.95 9.22 8.16
N ASN A 50 17.12 9.26 8.78
CA ASN A 50 18.39 9.48 8.08
C ASN A 50 18.69 8.39 7.06
N TRP A 51 18.35 7.13 7.39
CA TRP A 51 18.48 6.01 6.46
C TRP A 51 17.54 6.16 5.26
N ALA A 52 16.27 6.55 5.50
CA ALA A 52 15.28 6.73 4.45
C ALA A 52 15.67 7.88 3.49
N VAL A 53 16.15 9.01 4.02
CA VAL A 53 16.63 10.16 3.23
C VAL A 53 17.78 9.79 2.28
N GLN A 54 18.57 8.77 2.61
CA GLN A 54 19.65 8.31 1.74
C GLN A 54 19.15 7.45 0.56
N ARG A 55 17.89 7.01 0.59
CA ARG A 55 17.32 6.15 -0.47
C ARG A 55 17.07 6.93 -1.74
N LYS A 56 17.39 6.32 -2.87
CA LYS A 56 16.98 6.82 -4.20
C LYS A 56 15.59 6.34 -4.59
N GLN A 57 15.17 5.20 -4.05
CA GLN A 57 13.86 4.61 -4.28
C GLN A 57 12.90 5.04 -3.17
N THR A 58 11.69 5.45 -3.59
CA THR A 58 10.61 5.86 -2.70
C THR A 58 10.28 4.78 -1.66
N THR A 59 9.85 5.23 -0.49
CA THR A 59 9.35 4.37 0.60
C THR A 59 7.89 4.70 0.86
N LEU A 60 7.15 3.69 1.35
CA LEU A 60 5.78 3.87 1.83
C LEU A 60 5.80 3.90 3.36
N TRP A 61 5.35 4.99 3.97
CA TRP A 61 5.28 5.13 5.42
C TRP A 61 3.85 4.89 5.87
N TRP A 62 3.64 3.91 6.74
CA TRP A 62 2.33 3.56 7.23
C TRP A 62 1.94 4.42 8.44
N LEU A 63 0.90 5.25 8.29
CA LEU A 63 0.32 6.10 9.33
C LEU A 63 1.37 6.84 10.21
N PRO A 64 2.37 7.52 9.62
CA PRO A 64 3.39 8.19 10.42
C PRO A 64 2.78 9.37 11.18
N ALA A 65 3.25 9.57 12.41
CA ALA A 65 2.91 10.73 13.24
C ALA A 65 3.94 11.87 13.11
N VAL A 66 4.82 11.79 12.12
CA VAL A 66 5.85 12.79 11.81
C VAL A 66 5.80 13.14 10.34
N ASP A 67 6.40 14.29 9.99
CA ASP A 67 6.59 14.65 8.59
C ASP A 67 7.56 13.68 7.91
N ILE A 68 7.13 13.20 6.75
CA ILE A 68 7.89 12.27 5.92
C ILE A 68 8.83 13.08 5.01
N PRO A 69 10.10 12.69 4.84
CA PRO A 69 10.99 13.36 3.90
C PRO A 69 10.58 13.10 2.44
N ASP A 70 10.69 14.14 1.61
CA ASP A 70 10.53 14.00 0.16
C ASP A 70 11.67 13.12 -0.42
N PRO A 71 11.43 12.26 -1.44
CA PRO A 71 10.19 12.04 -2.20
C PRO A 71 9.42 10.78 -1.73
N HIS A 72 9.22 10.62 -0.42
CA HIS A 72 8.54 9.43 0.12
C HIS A 72 7.02 9.63 0.25
N CYS A 73 6.28 8.52 0.23
CA CYS A 73 4.82 8.51 0.28
C CYS A 73 4.33 8.08 1.67
N GLY A 74 3.33 8.77 2.22
CA GLY A 74 2.69 8.42 3.49
C GLY A 74 1.27 7.90 3.33
N VAL A 75 0.96 6.76 3.94
CA VAL A 75 -0.43 6.35 4.17
C VAL A 75 -0.99 7.20 5.29
N MET A 76 -1.93 8.09 4.97
CA MET A 76 -2.48 9.07 5.93
C MET A 76 -3.76 8.58 6.61
N ALA A 77 -4.45 7.61 5.99
CA ALA A 77 -5.63 6.97 6.53
C ALA A 77 -5.69 5.52 6.05
N ALA A 78 -6.14 4.62 6.92
CA ALA A 78 -6.30 3.20 6.61
C ALA A 78 -7.49 2.62 7.39
N ASP A 79 -8.41 1.96 6.70
CA ASP A 79 -9.52 1.20 7.31
C ASP A 79 -9.11 -0.24 7.68
N CYS A 80 -7.88 -0.64 7.37
CA CYS A 80 -7.31 -1.94 7.73
C CYS A 80 -5.96 -1.77 8.44
N SER A 81 -5.44 -2.87 9.00
CA SER A 81 -4.15 -2.85 9.70
C SER A 81 -2.97 -3.01 8.72
N ALA A 82 -1.78 -2.54 9.12
CA ALA A 82 -0.53 -2.80 8.38
C ALA A 82 -0.29 -4.31 8.18
N ALA A 83 -0.59 -5.10 9.22
CA ALA A 83 -0.47 -6.56 9.21
C ALA A 83 -1.38 -7.24 8.17
N GLU A 84 -2.49 -6.61 7.81
CA GLU A 84 -3.37 -7.08 6.74
C GLU A 84 -2.91 -6.56 5.37
N PHE A 85 -2.56 -5.28 5.28
CA PHE A 85 -2.28 -4.62 4.02
C PHE A 85 -0.90 -4.95 3.44
N ILE A 86 0.15 -5.03 4.24
CA ILE A 86 1.53 -5.16 3.74
C ILE A 86 1.78 -6.54 3.10
N PRO A 87 1.31 -7.67 3.67
CA PRO A 87 1.39 -8.95 2.96
C PRO A 87 0.66 -8.93 1.62
N LEU A 88 -0.53 -8.34 1.58
CA LEU A 88 -1.30 -8.15 0.35
C LEU A 88 -0.55 -7.29 -0.68
N LEU A 89 0.05 -6.19 -0.24
CA LEU A 89 0.89 -5.33 -1.07
C LEU A 89 2.09 -6.11 -1.63
N SER A 90 2.70 -6.99 -0.84
CA SER A 90 3.78 -7.86 -1.29
C SER A 90 3.30 -8.81 -2.40
N HIS A 91 2.14 -9.46 -2.26
CA HIS A 91 1.59 -10.32 -3.32
C HIS A 91 1.34 -9.53 -4.61
N ILE A 92 0.73 -8.35 -4.50
CA ILE A 92 0.47 -7.45 -5.64
C ILE A 92 1.78 -7.04 -6.32
N TYR A 93 2.76 -6.59 -5.54
CA TYR A 93 4.05 -6.15 -6.04
C TYR A 93 4.82 -7.26 -6.77
N HIS A 94 4.73 -8.50 -6.28
CA HIS A 94 5.33 -9.68 -6.92
C HIS A 94 4.42 -10.34 -7.98
N ARG A 95 3.24 -9.76 -8.23
CA ARG A 95 2.22 -10.27 -9.18
C ARG A 95 1.78 -11.70 -8.91
N GLU A 96 1.63 -12.04 -7.64
CA GLU A 96 1.06 -13.31 -7.22
C GLU A 96 -0.47 -13.25 -7.38
N GLY A 97 -0.97 -13.67 -8.55
CA GLY A 97 -2.41 -13.64 -8.88
C GLY A 97 -2.70 -13.09 -10.27
N VAL A 98 -3.91 -12.56 -10.48
CA VAL A 98 -4.29 -11.87 -11.73
C VAL A 98 -4.06 -10.37 -11.53
N ILE A 99 -2.79 -9.99 -11.60
CA ILE A 99 -2.31 -8.62 -11.39
C ILE A 99 -1.85 -8.04 -12.72
N THR A 100 -2.59 -7.06 -13.24
CA THR A 100 -2.32 -6.42 -14.54
C THR A 100 -1.37 -5.23 -14.47
N LEU A 101 -0.77 -4.96 -13.31
CA LEU A 101 0.18 -3.86 -13.10
C LEU A 101 1.47 -4.06 -13.89
N ALA A 102 1.87 -3.01 -14.62
CA ALA A 102 3.17 -2.99 -15.27
C ALA A 102 4.32 -2.96 -14.24
N PRO A 103 5.53 -3.43 -14.59
CA PRO A 103 6.70 -3.28 -13.72
C PRO A 103 6.99 -1.81 -13.41
N GLY A 104 7.18 -1.50 -12.12
CA GLY A 104 7.46 -0.13 -11.69
C GLY A 104 6.24 0.76 -11.51
N GLU A 105 5.02 0.29 -11.80
CA GLU A 105 3.82 1.13 -11.77
C GLU A 105 3.49 1.59 -10.35
N LEU A 106 3.55 0.67 -9.38
CA LEU A 106 3.29 0.99 -7.98
C LEU A 106 4.37 1.95 -7.44
N GLU A 107 5.64 1.71 -7.77
CA GLU A 107 6.74 2.59 -7.40
C GLU A 107 6.59 3.98 -8.02
N SER A 108 6.11 4.06 -9.26
CA SER A 108 5.82 5.32 -9.93
C SER A 108 4.66 6.04 -9.25
N ALA A 109 3.60 5.31 -8.86
CA ALA A 109 2.50 5.87 -8.08
C ALA A 109 3.00 6.46 -6.75
N LEU A 110 3.86 5.73 -6.02
CA LEU A 110 4.45 6.23 -4.77
C LEU A 110 5.37 7.44 -5.00
N CYS A 111 6.19 7.41 -6.06
CA CYS A 111 7.14 8.49 -6.34
C CYS A 111 6.45 9.80 -6.72
N ASN A 112 5.31 9.70 -7.41
CA ASN A 112 4.57 10.84 -7.93
C ASN A 112 3.48 11.36 -6.99
N ASN A 113 3.30 10.74 -5.81
CA ASN A 113 2.26 11.12 -4.86
C ASN A 113 2.82 11.13 -3.44
N ARG A 114 2.56 12.22 -2.70
CA ARG A 114 3.02 12.37 -1.31
C ARG A 114 2.19 11.55 -0.33
N TYR A 115 0.92 11.32 -0.66
CA TYR A 115 -0.04 10.70 0.23
C TYR A 115 -0.78 9.55 -0.43
N ALA A 116 -1.04 8.53 0.37
CA ALA A 116 -1.90 7.40 0.06
C ALA A 116 -2.99 7.27 1.12
N ARG A 117 -4.12 6.67 0.75
CA ARG A 117 -5.15 6.22 1.70
C ARG A 117 -5.63 4.83 1.31
N VAL A 118 -5.92 4.01 2.32
CA VAL A 118 -6.44 2.65 2.15
C VAL A 118 -7.83 2.58 2.76
N PHE A 119 -8.83 2.25 1.95
CA PHE A 119 -10.21 2.14 2.40
C PHE A 119 -10.73 0.72 2.21
N LEU A 120 -11.76 0.36 2.98
CA LEU A 120 -12.60 -0.77 2.61
C LEU A 120 -13.40 -0.42 1.36
N ALA A 121 -13.51 -1.37 0.42
CA ALA A 121 -14.36 -1.17 -0.73
C ALA A 121 -15.84 -1.19 -0.31
N PRO A 122 -16.67 -0.27 -0.84
CA PRO A 122 -18.09 -0.24 -0.54
C PRO A 122 -18.80 -1.49 -1.08
N THR A 123 -19.70 -2.04 -0.28
CA THR A 123 -20.57 -3.17 -0.65
C THR A 123 -21.99 -2.73 -0.99
N GLU A 124 -22.36 -1.50 -0.67
CA GLU A 124 -23.70 -0.94 -0.88
C GLU A 124 -23.63 0.47 -1.46
N SER A 125 -24.70 0.84 -2.16
CA SER A 125 -24.91 2.20 -2.64
C SER A 125 -25.09 3.17 -1.46
N GLY A 126 -24.58 4.39 -1.61
CA GLY A 126 -24.69 5.41 -0.57
C GLY A 126 -23.95 6.68 -0.94
N ASP A 127 -23.87 7.59 0.03
CA ASP A 127 -23.19 8.88 -0.15
C ASP A 127 -21.69 8.71 -0.43
N LEU A 128 -21.08 9.79 -0.94
CA LEU A 128 -19.63 9.86 -1.12
C LEU A 128 -18.91 9.57 0.20
N ILE A 129 -17.94 8.64 0.15
CA ILE A 129 -17.12 8.29 1.32
C ILE A 129 -16.03 9.34 1.51
N ASP A 130 -15.54 9.88 0.41
CA ASP A 130 -14.59 10.98 0.41
C ASP A 130 -15.04 12.04 -0.60
N SER A 131 -15.00 13.31 -0.18
CA SER A 131 -15.35 14.44 -1.05
C SER A 131 -14.20 14.85 -1.97
N GLN A 132 -12.99 14.35 -1.70
CA GLN A 132 -11.79 14.56 -2.49
C GLN A 132 -11.86 13.79 -3.81
N GLU A 133 -11.36 14.41 -4.88
CA GLU A 133 -11.16 13.75 -6.17
C GLU A 133 -9.75 13.16 -6.23
N TRP A 134 -9.65 11.89 -6.64
CA TRP A 134 -8.37 11.18 -6.69
C TRP A 134 -7.93 10.99 -8.15
N SER A 135 -6.69 11.35 -8.45
CA SER A 135 -6.13 11.16 -9.79
C SER A 135 -5.95 9.67 -10.14
N LEU A 136 -5.55 8.89 -9.14
CA LEU A 136 -5.20 7.48 -9.27
C LEU A 136 -5.73 6.68 -8.08
N GLY A 137 -6.26 5.49 -8.38
CA GLY A 137 -6.60 4.50 -7.38
C GLY A 137 -6.54 3.07 -7.90
N TYR A 138 -6.50 2.13 -6.96
CA TYR A 138 -6.47 0.70 -7.18
C TYR A 138 -7.59 0.06 -6.38
N ALA A 139 -8.54 -0.59 -7.07
CA ALA A 139 -9.51 -1.48 -6.45
C ALA A 139 -8.87 -2.86 -6.33
N ILE A 140 -8.66 -3.32 -5.10
CA ILE A 140 -8.08 -4.63 -4.80
C ILE A 140 -9.22 -5.58 -4.46
N HIS A 141 -9.57 -6.43 -5.41
CA HIS A 141 -10.55 -7.48 -5.25
C HIS A 141 -9.86 -8.70 -4.62
N ARG A 142 -10.39 -9.13 -3.48
CA ARG A 142 -9.88 -10.29 -2.72
C ARG A 142 -10.91 -11.41 -2.81
N GLY A 143 -10.43 -12.57 -3.23
CA GLY A 143 -11.22 -13.78 -3.36
C GLY A 143 -11.66 -14.00 -4.81
N LEU A 144 -11.58 -15.26 -5.24
CA LEU A 144 -11.99 -15.69 -6.58
C LEU A 144 -13.43 -16.20 -6.64
N ASP A 145 -14.12 -16.26 -5.50
CA ASP A 145 -15.44 -16.87 -5.38
C ASP A 145 -16.58 -15.93 -5.79
N GLY A 146 -16.27 -14.65 -6.01
CA GLY A 146 -17.23 -13.64 -6.46
C GLY A 146 -17.57 -13.77 -7.95
N SER A 147 -18.78 -13.39 -8.32
CA SER A 147 -19.19 -13.33 -9.73
C SER A 147 -18.57 -12.13 -10.45
N LEU A 148 -18.57 -12.15 -11.79
CA LEU A 148 -18.20 -10.97 -12.59
C LEU A 148 -19.13 -9.78 -12.31
N ASP A 149 -20.40 -10.04 -11.96
CA ASP A 149 -21.35 -9.00 -11.60
C ASP A 149 -20.98 -8.34 -10.27
N ASP A 150 -20.55 -9.12 -9.27
CA ASP A 150 -20.05 -8.59 -7.99
C ASP A 150 -18.78 -7.75 -8.19
N PHE A 151 -17.87 -8.23 -9.04
CA PHE A 151 -16.66 -7.51 -9.41
C PHE A 151 -16.97 -6.16 -10.05
N GLN A 152 -17.89 -6.15 -11.03
CA GLN A 152 -18.31 -4.93 -11.71
C GLN A 152 -19.00 -3.96 -10.75
N LEU A 153 -19.92 -4.46 -9.92
CA LEU A 153 -20.65 -3.68 -8.93
C LEU A 153 -19.69 -2.98 -7.97
N VAL A 154 -18.74 -3.71 -7.37
CA VAL A 154 -17.76 -3.14 -6.45
C VAL A 154 -16.91 -2.10 -7.16
N THR A 155 -16.45 -2.36 -8.38
CA THR A 155 -15.64 -1.41 -9.16
C THR A 155 -16.39 -0.10 -9.42
N ASP A 156 -17.67 -0.18 -9.79
CA ASP A 156 -18.50 1.00 -10.06
C ASP A 156 -18.80 1.79 -8.79
N LEU A 157 -19.04 1.09 -7.67
CA LEU A 157 -19.21 1.73 -6.36
C LEU A 157 -17.92 2.43 -5.92
N VAL A 158 -16.75 1.81 -6.09
CA VAL A 158 -15.45 2.43 -5.79
C VAL A 158 -15.27 3.70 -6.61
N ARG A 159 -15.46 3.62 -7.94
CA ARG A 159 -15.28 4.77 -8.84
C ARG A 159 -16.20 5.92 -8.48
N SER A 160 -17.47 5.63 -8.22
CA SER A 160 -18.49 6.65 -7.94
C SER A 160 -18.37 7.24 -6.54
N ARG A 161 -18.09 6.43 -5.51
CA ARG A 161 -18.06 6.87 -4.10
C ARG A 161 -16.77 7.57 -3.69
N PHE A 162 -15.67 7.29 -4.38
CA PHE A 162 -14.38 7.96 -4.16
C PHE A 162 -14.04 9.00 -5.24
N LYS A 163 -14.74 9.06 -6.39
CA LYS A 163 -14.40 9.95 -7.51
C LYS A 163 -12.94 9.79 -7.97
N ILE A 164 -12.61 8.57 -8.41
CA ILE A 164 -11.27 8.22 -8.90
C ILE A 164 -11.24 8.35 -10.43
N ASN A 165 -10.34 9.19 -10.94
CA ASN A 165 -10.19 9.44 -12.38
C ASN A 165 -9.60 8.23 -13.11
N THR A 166 -8.47 7.71 -12.62
CA THR A 166 -7.83 6.50 -13.15
C THR A 166 -7.92 5.40 -12.11
N LEU A 167 -8.76 4.40 -12.37
CA LEU A 167 -8.95 3.25 -11.49
C LEU A 167 -8.43 1.97 -12.17
N TYR A 168 -7.49 1.31 -11.52
CA TYR A 168 -7.02 -0.03 -11.90
C TYR A 168 -7.65 -1.07 -10.98
N CYS A 169 -8.03 -2.22 -11.51
CA CYS A 169 -8.57 -3.33 -10.73
C CYS A 169 -7.54 -4.45 -10.64
N LEU A 170 -7.31 -4.94 -9.42
CA LEU A 170 -6.35 -5.98 -9.09
C LEU A 170 -7.09 -7.15 -8.46
N CYS A 171 -6.84 -8.38 -8.92
CA CYS A 171 -7.45 -9.57 -8.37
C CYS A 171 -6.41 -10.41 -7.63
N GLU A 172 -6.55 -10.46 -6.31
CA GLU A 172 -5.70 -11.26 -5.43
C GLU A 172 -6.46 -12.52 -4.96
N PRO A 173 -5.87 -13.72 -5.11
CA PRO A 173 -6.59 -14.98 -4.88
C PRO A 173 -6.82 -15.34 -3.40
N GLY A 174 -6.58 -14.43 -2.46
CA GLY A 174 -6.74 -14.66 -1.02
C GLY A 174 -8.15 -14.38 -0.49
N ASN A 175 -8.40 -14.80 0.75
CA ASN A 175 -9.63 -14.47 1.46
C ASN A 175 -9.49 -13.10 2.14
N GLY A 176 -10.51 -12.25 2.03
CA GLY A 176 -10.58 -11.00 2.77
C GLY A 176 -11.56 -10.01 2.19
N VAL A 177 -11.57 -8.80 2.76
CA VAL A 177 -12.42 -7.70 2.31
C VAL A 177 -11.74 -6.95 1.17
N ASN A 178 -12.51 -6.60 0.13
CA ASN A 178 -12.02 -5.77 -0.96
C ASN A 178 -11.53 -4.43 -0.41
N LEU A 179 -10.43 -3.92 -0.97
CA LEU A 179 -9.82 -2.66 -0.55
C LEU A 179 -9.73 -1.67 -1.70
N VAL A 180 -9.57 -0.40 -1.36
CA VAL A 180 -9.27 0.68 -2.29
C VAL A 180 -8.02 1.41 -1.82
N LEU A 181 -6.99 1.44 -2.66
CA LEU A 181 -5.80 2.26 -2.43
C LEU A 181 -5.89 3.50 -3.32
N THR A 182 -5.84 4.69 -2.74
CA THR A 182 -5.92 5.97 -3.47
C THR A 182 -4.67 6.80 -3.23
N PHE A 183 -4.32 7.66 -4.19
CA PHE A 183 -3.10 8.47 -4.17
C PHE A 183 -3.38 9.95 -4.43
N SER A 184 -2.72 10.83 -3.68
CA SER A 184 -2.73 12.28 -3.89
C SER A 184 -1.37 12.92 -3.60
N ASN A 185 -1.19 14.14 -4.10
CA ASN A 185 -0.08 15.03 -3.71
C ASN A 185 -0.32 15.74 -2.38
#